data_AF-A0A258LTM5-F1
#
_entry.id   AF-A0A258LTM5-F1
#
_cell.length_a   1.000
_cell.length_b   1.000
_cell.length_c   1.000
_cell.angle_alpha   90.00
_cell.angle_beta   90.00
_cell.angle_gamma   90.00
#
_symmetry.space_group_name_H-M   'P 1'
#
loop_
_entity.id
_entity.type
_entity.pdbx_description
1 polymer ?
#
loop_
_entity_poly.entity_id
_entity_poly.type
_entity_poly.pdbx_seq_one_letter_code
_entity_poly.pdbx_strand_id
1 'polypeptide(L)'
;MLTLQHIELDVKALPLLSKRIEIGSVKLSGLELLLQRNSSGKANWDMSADISTATPASISSNGNTDASTVSNNLIYMDSISIVNAQIQYQDAANPISTYQIKRLSLVEGGDKTVISLGMQAQGQAIELSGKTGSLSGLFKQWDVGLTKFPLDLALNMNGKPLLIKGEIIKPPKAMPSINLAVSSKSFDWPTLDVATNPAPQTVGGTQPAPATRQAQKPQSRYVFSDETIPFDSIPRAKGKIVVDIAELGLPKRKPIENLQATLHLDGSSIDIPNISFQMGKGSANLQMNLSKTNTVNPMLMAKGVTKDFTLENLLARLDPSSKVSGGDMKLA
;
A
#
# COMPACT_ATOMS: atom_id res chain seq x y z
N MET A 1 8.85 17.11 11.14
CA MET A 1 8.31 18.49 11.23
C MET A 1 7.07 18.56 10.35
N LEU A 2 5.99 19.17 10.82
CA LEU A 2 4.74 19.37 10.06
C LEU A 2 4.49 20.87 9.94
N THR A 3 4.26 21.35 8.73
CA THR A 3 3.84 22.73 8.44
C THR A 3 2.58 22.72 7.59
N LEU A 4 1.72 23.71 7.77
CA LEU A 4 0.47 23.84 7.02
C LEU A 4 0.24 25.32 6.69
N GLN A 5 -0.01 25.63 5.43
CA GLN A 5 -0.24 27.01 5.00
C GLN A 5 -1.66 27.49 5.33
N HIS A 6 -2.68 26.65 5.07
CA HIS A 6 -4.07 27.04 5.27
C HIS A 6 -4.96 25.86 5.68
N ILE A 7 -5.89 26.14 6.58
CA ILE A 7 -6.96 25.23 7.01
C ILE A 7 -8.30 25.96 6.91
N GLU A 8 -9.27 25.36 6.22
CA GLU A 8 -10.66 25.81 6.18
C GLU A 8 -11.52 24.74 6.84
N LEU A 9 -12.38 25.16 7.76
CA LEU A 9 -13.34 24.31 8.45
C LEU A 9 -14.75 24.86 8.18
N ASP A 10 -15.59 24.05 7.58
CA ASP A 10 -17.01 24.37 7.43
C ASP A 10 -17.78 23.76 8.60
N VAL A 11 -18.50 24.59 9.36
CA VAL A 11 -19.22 24.19 10.57
C VAL A 11 -20.72 24.33 10.32
N LYS A 12 -21.47 23.26 10.60
CA LYS A 12 -22.92 23.24 10.36
C LYS A 12 -23.63 24.23 11.30
N ALA A 13 -24.46 25.11 10.73
CA ALA A 13 -25.12 26.18 11.50
C ALA A 13 -26.24 25.67 12.45
N LEU A 14 -27.06 24.70 12.01
CA LEU A 14 -28.19 24.21 12.81
C LEU A 14 -27.75 23.55 14.15
N PRO A 15 -26.72 22.67 14.18
CA PRO A 15 -26.20 22.11 15.43
C PRO A 15 -25.67 23.15 16.42
N LEU A 16 -25.15 24.29 15.94
CA LEU A 16 -24.64 25.36 16.82
C LEU A 16 -25.74 25.96 17.70
N LEU A 17 -26.98 26.03 17.21
CA LEU A 17 -28.14 26.45 18.01
C LEU A 17 -28.42 25.48 19.17
N SER A 18 -28.04 24.21 19.01
CA SER A 18 -28.11 23.17 20.04
C SER A 18 -26.81 23.03 20.84
N LYS A 19 -25.88 23.98 20.73
CA LYS A 19 -24.54 23.94 21.36
C LYS A 19 -23.72 22.70 20.96
N ARG A 20 -23.96 22.13 19.77
CA ARG A 20 -23.16 21.05 19.19
C ARG A 20 -22.32 21.58 18.04
N ILE A 21 -21.03 21.27 18.05
CA ILE A 21 -20.12 21.60 16.94
C ILE A 21 -20.08 20.38 16.04
N GLU A 22 -20.49 20.54 14.79
CA GLU A 22 -20.41 19.51 13.75
C GLU A 22 -19.66 20.09 12.56
N ILE A 23 -18.55 19.44 12.17
CA ILE A 23 -17.71 19.85 11.05
C ILE A 23 -18.26 19.20 9.78
N GLY A 24 -18.73 20.00 8.83
CA GLY A 24 -19.20 19.52 7.53
C GLY A 24 -18.03 19.14 6.63
N SER A 25 -17.11 20.09 6.38
CA SER A 25 -15.96 19.87 5.51
C SER A 25 -14.66 20.39 6.12
N VAL A 26 -13.57 19.71 5.81
CA VAL A 26 -12.21 20.13 6.15
C VAL A 26 -11.40 20.25 4.87
N LYS A 27 -10.77 21.40 4.68
CA LYS A 27 -9.85 21.62 3.57
C LYS A 27 -8.49 22.06 4.09
N LEU A 28 -7.46 21.33 3.66
CA LEU A 28 -6.06 21.57 4.00
C LEU A 28 -5.30 21.96 2.73
N SER A 29 -4.53 23.04 2.78
CA SER A 29 -3.71 23.48 1.65
C SER A 29 -2.27 23.73 2.07
N GLY A 30 -1.31 23.28 1.26
CA GLY A 30 0.11 23.53 1.49
C GLY A 30 0.65 22.79 2.70
N LEU A 31 0.28 21.51 2.88
CA LEU A 31 0.79 20.66 3.96
C LEU A 31 2.20 20.18 3.60
N GLU A 32 3.19 20.42 4.44
CA GLU A 32 4.50 19.80 4.29
C GLU A 32 4.80 18.92 5.51
N LEU A 33 5.18 17.69 5.25
CA LEU A 33 5.43 16.68 6.26
C LEU A 33 6.80 16.06 6.06
N LEU A 34 7.70 16.32 7.01
CA LEU A 34 9.03 15.72 7.06
C LEU A 34 9.02 14.56 8.07
N LEU A 35 9.01 13.34 7.56
CA LEU A 35 9.07 12.09 8.31
C LEU A 35 10.52 11.58 8.31
N GLN A 36 11.11 11.44 9.49
CA GLN A 36 12.46 10.90 9.65
C GLN A 36 12.50 9.73 10.63
N ARG A 37 13.16 8.64 10.23
CA ARG A 37 13.54 7.52 11.10
C ARG A 37 15.07 7.50 11.25
N ASN A 38 15.56 7.52 12.48
CA ASN A 38 16.98 7.46 12.76
C ASN A 38 17.53 6.02 12.77
N SER A 39 18.85 5.86 12.83
CA SER A 39 19.52 4.54 12.81
C SER A 39 19.18 3.66 14.01
N SER A 40 18.67 4.24 15.10
CA SER A 40 18.14 3.53 16.26
C SER A 40 16.68 3.10 16.08
N GLY A 41 16.09 3.34 14.91
CA GLY A 41 14.71 3.02 14.57
C GLY A 41 13.67 3.98 15.14
N LYS A 42 14.06 5.05 15.86
CA LYS A 42 13.12 6.04 16.38
C LYS A 42 12.65 6.95 15.25
N ALA A 43 11.33 7.13 15.18
CA ALA A 43 10.68 7.98 14.22
C ALA A 43 10.23 9.30 14.84
N ASN A 44 10.28 10.40 14.10
CA ASN A 44 9.77 11.69 14.57
C ASN A 44 8.23 11.79 14.59
N TRP A 45 7.53 10.76 14.11
CA TRP A 45 6.07 10.60 14.24
C TRP A 45 5.68 9.58 15.32
N ASP A 46 6.65 9.05 16.07
CA ASP A 46 6.39 8.16 17.19
C ASP A 46 5.96 8.99 18.42
N MET A 47 4.65 9.18 18.56
CA MET A 47 4.04 9.94 19.67
C MET A 47 3.84 9.08 20.94
N SER A 48 4.34 7.85 20.97
CA SER A 48 4.18 6.96 22.13
C SER A 48 4.99 7.38 23.36
N ALA A 49 5.97 8.29 23.19
CA ALA A 49 6.80 8.81 24.28
C ALA A 49 6.14 9.94 25.11
N ASP A 50 5.12 10.63 24.57
CA ASP A 50 4.51 11.81 25.18
C ASP A 50 3.18 11.53 25.91
N ILE A 51 2.84 10.26 26.15
CA ILE A 51 1.80 9.87 27.13
C ILE A 51 2.38 9.76 28.55
N SER A 52 3.44 10.54 28.83
CA SER A 52 4.00 10.68 30.17
C SER A 52 2.99 11.42 31.05
N THR A 53 2.14 10.65 31.73
CA THR A 53 1.52 10.92 33.04
C THR A 53 1.47 12.39 33.44
N ALA A 54 0.73 13.21 32.68
CA ALA A 54 0.11 14.38 33.28
C ALA A 54 -1.06 13.82 34.09
N THR A 55 -0.83 13.57 35.37
CA THR A 55 -1.88 13.34 36.36
C THR A 55 -2.93 14.44 36.14
N PRO A 56 -4.19 14.13 35.78
CA PRO A 56 -5.22 15.14 35.76
C PRO A 56 -5.26 15.72 37.17
N ALA A 57 -5.03 17.03 37.31
CA ALA A 57 -5.29 17.70 38.56
C ALA A 57 -6.74 17.37 38.94
N SER A 58 -6.93 16.72 40.09
CA SER A 58 -8.24 16.38 40.63
C SER A 58 -9.06 17.66 40.79
N ILE A 59 -9.90 17.96 39.81
CA ILE A 59 -11.06 18.82 40.01
C ILE A 59 -12.08 17.99 40.79
N SER A 60 -12.26 18.39 42.04
CA SER A 60 -13.25 17.86 42.95
C SER A 60 -14.63 17.89 42.31
N SER A 61 -15.25 16.72 42.29
CA SER A 61 -16.58 16.43 41.78
C SER A 61 -17.67 17.15 42.59
N ASN A 62 -18.45 17.98 41.91
CA ASN A 62 -19.89 18.07 42.16
C ASN A 62 -20.58 18.57 40.89
N GLY A 63 -21.30 17.68 40.21
CA GLY A 63 -22.08 18.03 39.02
C GLY A 63 -22.11 16.90 37.99
N ASN A 64 -23.14 16.06 38.07
CA ASN A 64 -23.48 15.05 37.10
C ASN A 64 -23.80 15.68 35.73
N THR A 65 -22.89 15.57 34.76
CA THR A 65 -23.18 15.74 33.32
C THR A 65 -22.15 14.98 32.46
N ASP A 66 -22.61 13.88 31.87
CA ASP A 66 -22.25 13.30 30.57
C ASP A 66 -20.95 13.79 29.90
N ALA A 67 -19.79 13.32 30.38
CA ALA A 67 -18.53 13.39 29.63
C ALA A 67 -18.37 12.25 28.60
N SER A 68 -19.31 11.30 28.58
CA SER A 68 -19.24 10.09 27.74
C SER A 68 -19.88 10.25 26.35
N THR A 69 -20.60 11.35 26.10
CA THR A 69 -21.36 11.57 24.85
C THR A 69 -20.60 12.42 23.82
N VAL A 70 -19.54 13.12 24.22
CA VAL A 70 -18.74 13.97 23.33
C VAL A 70 -17.79 13.13 22.45
N SER A 71 -17.37 11.95 22.89
CA SER A 71 -16.36 11.14 22.20
C SER A 71 -16.88 10.35 20.98
N ASN A 72 -18.20 10.11 20.88
CA ASN A 72 -18.76 9.28 19.79
C ASN A 72 -19.34 10.09 18.61
N ASN A 73 -19.58 11.40 18.80
CA ASN A 73 -20.28 12.23 17.82
C ASN A 73 -19.39 13.21 17.05
N LEU A 74 -18.10 13.32 17.39
CA LEU A 74 -17.19 14.35 16.86
C LEU A 74 -16.51 14.01 15.52
N ILE A 75 -16.67 12.78 15.03
CA ILE A 75 -16.09 12.34 13.76
C ILE A 75 -17.22 12.03 12.78
N TYR A 76 -18.04 13.04 12.48
CA TYR A 76 -18.85 13.03 11.26
C TYR A 76 -18.28 14.12 10.38
N MET A 77 -17.76 13.74 9.21
CA MET A 77 -17.08 14.64 8.30
C MET A 77 -17.54 14.31 6.89
N ASP A 78 -18.38 15.18 6.34
CA ASP A 78 -19.02 14.97 5.04
C ASP A 78 -17.98 15.03 3.92
N SER A 79 -16.93 15.85 4.08
CA SER A 79 -15.83 15.84 3.12
C SER A 79 -14.47 16.27 3.69
N ILE A 80 -13.41 15.71 3.09
CA ILE A 80 -12.03 16.09 3.33
C ILE A 80 -11.42 16.45 1.98
N SER A 81 -10.76 17.59 1.90
CA SER A 81 -9.92 17.95 0.76
C SER A 81 -8.51 18.31 1.20
N ILE A 82 -7.51 17.74 0.54
CA ILE A 82 -6.11 18.14 0.70
C ILE A 82 -5.60 18.58 -0.66
N VAL A 83 -4.99 19.75 -0.72
CA VAL A 83 -4.42 20.32 -1.95
C VAL A 83 -2.98 20.70 -1.70
N ASN A 84 -2.10 20.37 -2.65
CA ASN A 84 -0.67 20.68 -2.59
C ASN A 84 -0.03 20.23 -1.27
N ALA A 85 -0.07 18.93 -0.98
CA ALA A 85 0.67 18.37 0.14
C ALA A 85 1.97 17.70 -0.34
N GLN A 86 3.03 17.84 0.45
CA GLN A 86 4.31 17.19 0.20
C GLN A 86 4.73 16.40 1.43
N ILE A 87 5.03 15.12 1.24
CA ILE A 87 5.56 14.24 2.26
C ILE A 87 6.98 13.86 1.84
N GLN A 88 7.96 14.14 2.70
CA GLN A 88 9.32 13.67 2.54
C GLN A 88 9.61 12.66 3.63
N TYR A 89 10.06 11.48 3.22
CA TYR A 89 10.42 10.39 4.11
C TYR A 89 11.92 10.12 4.01
N GLN A 90 12.60 10.14 5.15
CA GLN A 90 14.01 9.81 5.25
C GLN A 90 14.18 8.65 6.25
N ASP A 91 14.86 7.61 5.80
CA ASP A 91 15.29 6.51 6.64
C ASP A 91 16.82 6.50 6.71
N ALA A 92 17.40 6.03 7.80
CA ALA A 92 18.83 6.11 8.07
C ALA A 92 19.70 5.43 6.99
N ALA A 93 19.14 4.46 6.28
CA ALA A 93 19.83 3.70 5.23
C ALA A 93 19.45 4.12 3.80
N ASN A 94 18.44 4.97 3.61
CA ASN A 94 17.84 5.22 2.29
C ASN A 94 17.83 6.72 1.95
N PRO A 95 17.93 7.09 0.66
CA PRO A 95 17.75 8.47 0.24
C PRO A 95 16.34 8.97 0.54
N ILE A 96 16.20 10.30 0.62
CA ILE A 96 14.92 10.94 0.88
C ILE A 96 13.93 10.60 -0.23
N SER A 97 12.81 9.99 0.15
CA SER A 97 11.69 9.71 -0.75
C SER A 97 10.68 10.86 -0.68
N THR A 98 10.32 11.41 -1.84
CA THR A 98 9.36 12.52 -1.93
C THR A 98 8.05 12.05 -2.55
N TYR A 99 6.94 12.39 -1.90
CA TYR A 99 5.58 12.13 -2.32
C TYR A 99 4.82 13.46 -2.37
N GLN A 100 4.25 13.79 -3.52
CA GLN A 100 3.47 15.01 -3.69
C GLN A 100 2.01 14.65 -3.94
N ILE A 101 1.12 15.01 -3.03
CA ILE A 101 -0.32 14.90 -3.22
C ILE A 101 -0.78 16.22 -3.85
N LYS A 102 -1.06 16.21 -5.15
CA LYS A 102 -1.63 17.38 -5.84
C LYS A 102 -3.04 17.65 -5.33
N ARG A 103 -3.82 16.59 -5.19
CA ARG A 103 -5.20 16.63 -4.70
C ARG A 103 -5.57 15.33 -4.01
N LEU A 104 -6.25 15.43 -2.89
CA LEU A 104 -7.05 14.36 -2.29
C LEU A 104 -8.43 14.95 -2.00
N SER A 105 -9.47 14.20 -2.33
CA SER A 105 -10.85 14.53 -2.06
C SER A 105 -11.56 13.26 -1.61
N LEU A 106 -12.17 13.33 -0.44
CA LEU A 106 -13.06 12.31 0.08
C LEU A 106 -14.40 13.01 0.32
N VAL A 107 -15.46 12.56 -0.35
CA VAL A 107 -16.80 13.12 -0.20
C VAL A 107 -17.75 12.01 0.17
N GLU A 108 -18.25 12.05 1.38
CA GLU A 108 -19.23 11.12 1.91
C GLU A 108 -20.64 11.51 1.47
N GLY A 109 -21.41 10.52 1.02
CA GLY A 109 -22.77 10.69 0.55
C GLY A 109 -23.59 9.45 0.88
N GLY A 110 -24.36 9.53 1.97
CA GLY A 110 -25.14 8.39 2.47
C GLY A 110 -24.25 7.24 2.92
N ASP A 111 -24.39 6.08 2.26
CA ASP A 111 -23.64 4.86 2.55
C ASP A 111 -22.34 4.73 1.74
N LYS A 112 -21.97 5.76 0.97
CA LYS A 112 -20.84 5.73 0.04
C LYS A 112 -19.88 6.88 0.26
N THR A 113 -18.65 6.67 -0.16
CA THR A 113 -17.64 7.74 -0.24
C THR A 113 -17.05 7.80 -1.63
N VAL A 114 -17.08 8.98 -2.24
CA VAL A 114 -16.37 9.26 -3.50
C VAL A 114 -14.94 9.63 -3.16
N ILE A 115 -13.99 8.93 -3.76
CA ILE A 115 -12.56 9.14 -3.56
C ILE A 115 -11.98 9.71 -4.86
N SER A 116 -11.11 10.72 -4.72
CA SER A 116 -10.27 11.22 -5.81
C SER A 116 -8.93 11.64 -5.24
N LEU A 117 -7.87 10.99 -5.67
CA LEU A 117 -6.50 11.23 -5.27
C LEU A 117 -5.65 11.37 -6.52
N GLY A 118 -4.96 12.49 -6.65
CA GLY A 118 -3.91 12.70 -7.63
C GLY A 118 -2.60 12.97 -6.91
N MET A 119 -1.62 12.10 -7.11
CA MET A 119 -0.32 12.19 -6.47
C MET A 119 0.83 11.91 -7.44
N GLN A 120 2.02 12.36 -7.07
CA GLN A 120 3.27 12.00 -7.71
C GLN A 120 4.19 11.35 -6.68
N ALA A 121 4.60 10.11 -6.95
CA ALA A 121 5.56 9.38 -6.13
C ALA A 121 6.81 9.12 -6.97
N GLN A 122 7.97 9.62 -6.54
CA GLN A 122 9.25 9.38 -7.21
C GLN A 122 9.21 9.67 -8.74
N GLY A 123 8.50 10.73 -9.14
CA GLY A 123 8.35 11.13 -10.55
C GLY A 123 7.24 10.43 -11.34
N GLN A 124 6.56 9.42 -10.77
CA GLN A 124 5.43 8.75 -11.41
C GLN A 124 4.10 9.37 -10.98
N ALA A 125 3.24 9.68 -11.94
CA ALA A 125 1.89 10.18 -11.68
C ALA A 125 0.94 9.01 -11.40
N ILE A 126 0.27 9.09 -10.25
CA ILE A 126 -0.69 8.11 -9.76
C ILE A 126 -2.00 8.83 -9.49
N GLU A 127 -3.06 8.39 -10.15
CA GLU A 127 -4.41 8.89 -9.95
C GLU A 127 -5.28 7.73 -9.44
N LEU A 128 -5.96 7.90 -8.33
CA LEU A 128 -6.93 6.94 -7.79
C LEU A 128 -8.28 7.64 -7.71
N SER A 129 -9.30 7.05 -8.33
CA SER A 129 -10.65 7.59 -8.29
C SER A 129 -11.68 6.49 -8.13
N GLY A 130 -12.86 6.81 -7.61
CA GLY A 130 -13.95 5.85 -7.56
C GLY A 130 -14.89 6.05 -6.39
N LYS A 131 -15.64 5.00 -6.07
CA LYS A 131 -16.62 4.96 -5.00
C LYS A 131 -16.34 3.78 -4.09
N THR A 132 -16.47 4.01 -2.79
CA THR A 132 -16.40 2.97 -1.76
C THR A 132 -17.65 3.01 -0.90
N GLY A 133 -17.79 2.05 0.01
CA GLY A 133 -18.66 2.20 1.17
C GLY A 133 -18.27 3.42 2.02
N SER A 134 -19.14 3.76 2.97
CA SER A 134 -18.93 4.84 3.93
C SER A 134 -17.63 4.65 4.71
N LEU A 135 -16.68 5.57 4.54
CA LEU A 135 -15.43 5.57 5.30
C LEU A 135 -15.68 5.87 6.78
N SER A 136 -16.58 6.81 7.11
CA SER A 136 -16.89 7.10 8.51
C SER A 136 -17.55 5.91 9.21
N GLY A 137 -18.44 5.19 8.50
CA GLY A 137 -19.04 3.94 8.94
C GLY A 137 -18.00 2.85 9.16
N LEU A 138 -17.06 2.69 8.22
CA LEU A 138 -15.96 1.75 8.34
C LEU A 138 -15.16 1.98 9.63
N PHE A 139 -14.71 3.22 9.89
CA PHE A 139 -13.91 3.52 11.08
C PHE A 139 -14.69 3.36 12.40
N LYS A 140 -15.99 3.64 12.41
CA LYS A 140 -16.84 3.50 13.61
C LYS A 140 -17.22 2.05 13.90
N GLN A 141 -17.37 1.21 12.88
CA GLN A 141 -18.01 -0.10 13.01
C GLN A 141 -17.09 -1.30 12.72
N TRP A 142 -15.82 -1.06 12.38
CA TRP A 142 -14.85 -2.09 11.95
C TRP A 142 -14.77 -3.35 12.83
N ASP A 143 -15.09 -3.26 14.13
CA ASP A 143 -15.22 -4.45 15.00
C ASP A 143 -16.43 -4.44 15.93
N VAL A 144 -17.36 -3.51 15.72
CA VAL A 144 -18.55 -3.32 16.55
C VAL A 144 -19.80 -3.92 15.88
N GLY A 145 -19.88 -3.82 14.55
CA GLY A 145 -21.04 -4.29 13.78
C GLY A 145 -20.64 -4.97 12.48
N LEU A 146 -21.60 -5.65 11.85
CA LEU A 146 -21.40 -6.21 10.51
C LEU A 146 -21.25 -5.04 9.52
N THR A 147 -20.02 -4.87 9.01
CA THR A 147 -19.71 -3.80 8.08
C THR A 147 -19.58 -4.38 6.68
N LYS A 148 -20.32 -3.82 5.73
CA LYS A 148 -20.19 -4.09 4.30
C LYS A 148 -19.56 -2.89 3.63
N PHE A 149 -18.47 -3.11 2.92
CA PHE A 149 -17.67 -2.06 2.32
C PHE A 149 -17.45 -2.37 0.84
N PRO A 150 -18.39 -1.95 -0.04
CA PRO A 150 -18.21 -2.09 -1.48
C PRO A 150 -17.03 -1.23 -1.95
N LEU A 151 -16.36 -1.69 -3.00
CA LEU A 151 -15.22 -1.05 -3.64
C LEU A 151 -15.47 -1.00 -5.14
N ASP A 152 -15.39 0.18 -5.73
CA ASP A 152 -15.35 0.40 -7.17
C ASP A 152 -14.34 1.52 -7.44
N LEU A 153 -13.08 1.13 -7.61
CA LEU A 153 -11.93 2.01 -7.72
C LEU A 153 -11.25 1.84 -9.07
N ALA A 154 -10.70 2.93 -9.59
CA ALA A 154 -9.84 2.97 -10.75
C ALA A 154 -8.51 3.62 -10.35
N LEU A 155 -7.45 2.83 -10.37
CA LEU A 155 -6.08 3.28 -10.22
C LEU A 155 -5.51 3.51 -11.62
N ASN A 156 -5.18 4.74 -11.96
CA ASN A 156 -4.53 5.09 -13.21
C ASN A 156 -3.08 5.47 -12.93
N MET A 157 -2.16 4.79 -13.60
CA MET A 157 -0.75 5.11 -13.55
C MET A 157 -0.26 5.33 -14.97
N ASN A 158 0.35 6.48 -15.24
CA ASN A 158 0.85 6.85 -16.57
C ASN A 158 -0.19 6.70 -17.71
N GLY A 159 -1.48 6.93 -17.43
CA GLY A 159 -2.57 6.81 -18.41
C GLY A 159 -3.16 5.41 -18.54
N LYS A 160 -2.62 4.42 -17.82
CA LYS A 160 -3.04 3.00 -17.86
C LYS A 160 -3.89 2.65 -16.63
N PRO A 161 -5.21 2.43 -16.80
CA PRO A 161 -6.11 2.18 -15.67
C PRO A 161 -6.11 0.72 -15.22
N LEU A 162 -6.19 0.50 -13.91
CA LEU A 162 -6.43 -0.75 -13.21
C LEU A 162 -7.72 -0.59 -12.40
N LEU A 163 -8.74 -1.36 -12.78
CA LEU A 163 -10.04 -1.35 -12.11
C LEU A 163 -10.01 -2.36 -10.96
N ILE A 164 -10.49 -1.94 -9.80
CA ILE A 164 -10.57 -2.73 -8.58
C ILE A 164 -12.03 -2.68 -8.13
N LYS A 165 -12.74 -3.80 -8.26
CA LYS A 165 -14.16 -3.92 -7.90
C LYS A 165 -14.36 -5.02 -6.88
N GLY A 166 -15.32 -4.86 -5.98
CA GLY A 166 -15.69 -5.92 -5.06
C GLY A 166 -16.28 -5.42 -3.76
N GLU A 167 -16.13 -6.22 -2.72
CA GLU A 167 -16.70 -5.95 -1.40
C GLU A 167 -15.81 -6.54 -0.31
N ILE A 168 -15.63 -5.77 0.75
CA ILE A 168 -15.09 -6.25 2.02
C ILE A 168 -16.26 -6.39 3.00
N ILE A 169 -16.41 -7.56 3.59
CA ILE A 169 -17.41 -7.83 4.62
C ILE A 169 -16.66 -8.14 5.91
N LYS A 170 -16.86 -7.33 6.93
CA LYS A 170 -16.24 -7.50 8.25
C LYS A 170 -17.33 -7.76 9.29
N PRO A 171 -17.55 -9.02 9.71
CA PRO A 171 -18.42 -9.32 10.83
C PRO A 171 -17.74 -8.93 12.17
N PRO A 172 -18.51 -8.66 13.22
CA PRO A 172 -17.96 -8.28 14.53
C PRO A 172 -17.15 -9.43 15.12
N LYS A 173 -15.94 -9.13 15.64
CA LYS A 173 -15.02 -10.10 16.27
C LYS A 173 -14.62 -11.29 15.39
N ALA A 174 -14.91 -11.25 14.10
CA ALA A 174 -14.56 -12.30 13.14
C ALA A 174 -13.62 -11.75 12.05
N MET A 175 -12.99 -12.68 11.31
CA MET A 175 -12.11 -12.35 10.19
C MET A 175 -12.90 -11.66 9.06
N PRO A 176 -12.31 -10.66 8.39
CA PRO A 176 -12.90 -10.06 7.20
C PRO A 176 -12.94 -11.06 6.04
N SER A 177 -13.98 -10.94 5.22
CA SER A 177 -14.09 -11.56 3.89
C SER A 177 -13.80 -10.50 2.83
N ILE A 178 -12.83 -10.75 1.97
CA ILE A 178 -12.35 -9.85 0.92
C ILE A 178 -12.63 -10.52 -0.42
N ASN A 179 -13.59 -9.99 -1.17
CA ASN A 179 -13.90 -10.46 -2.51
C ASN A 179 -13.62 -9.34 -3.51
N LEU A 180 -12.57 -9.49 -4.33
CA LEU A 180 -12.09 -8.46 -5.23
C LEU A 180 -11.87 -9.01 -6.64
N ALA A 181 -12.13 -8.17 -7.62
CA ALA A 181 -11.77 -8.35 -9.02
C ALA A 181 -10.88 -7.17 -9.43
N VAL A 182 -9.67 -7.48 -9.87
CA VAL A 182 -8.68 -6.54 -10.36
C VAL A 182 -8.54 -6.76 -11.85
N SER A 183 -8.81 -5.75 -12.67
CA SER A 183 -8.79 -5.89 -14.12
C SER A 183 -8.17 -4.72 -14.86
N SER A 184 -7.45 -5.00 -15.94
CA SER A 184 -6.88 -3.97 -16.80
C SER A 184 -6.61 -4.48 -18.22
N LYS A 185 -6.76 -3.59 -19.21
CA LYS A 185 -6.28 -3.86 -20.58
C LYS A 185 -4.76 -3.72 -20.69
N SER A 186 -4.21 -2.75 -19.97
CA SER A 186 -2.78 -2.51 -19.91
C SER A 186 -2.51 -1.81 -18.59
N PHE A 187 -1.56 -2.30 -17.81
CA PHE A 187 -1.12 -1.67 -16.57
C PHE A 187 0.40 -1.75 -16.50
N ASP A 188 1.05 -0.66 -16.15
CA ASP A 188 2.49 -0.72 -15.86
C ASP A 188 2.67 -1.04 -14.38
N TRP A 189 3.66 -1.85 -14.03
CA TRP A 189 4.04 -2.04 -12.63
C TRP A 189 4.93 -0.88 -12.17
N PRO A 190 4.71 -0.31 -10.97
CA PRO A 190 5.50 0.82 -10.51
C PRO A 190 6.97 0.43 -10.34
N THR A 191 7.90 1.35 -10.65
CA THR A 191 9.28 1.19 -10.18
C THR A 191 9.31 1.47 -8.69
N LEU A 192 9.35 0.41 -7.90
CA LEU A 192 9.77 0.49 -6.50
C LEU A 192 11.30 0.48 -6.52
N ASP A 193 11.92 1.60 -6.88
CA ASP A 193 13.35 1.76 -6.71
C ASP A 193 13.64 1.77 -5.20
N VAL A 194 13.91 0.59 -4.64
CA VAL A 194 14.79 0.52 -3.47
C VAL A 194 16.12 1.03 -4.01
N ALA A 195 16.52 2.21 -3.56
CA ALA A 195 17.75 2.84 -4.02
C ALA A 195 18.92 1.85 -3.90
N THR A 196 19.25 1.19 -5.00
CA THR A 196 20.47 0.43 -5.10
C THR A 196 21.56 1.49 -5.23
N ASN A 197 22.36 1.59 -4.17
CA ASN A 197 23.50 2.50 -4.05
C ASN A 197 24.18 2.66 -5.42
N PRO A 198 24.20 3.87 -6.02
CA PRO A 198 25.12 4.11 -7.11
C PRO A 198 26.52 3.82 -6.56
N ALA A 199 27.28 2.98 -7.27
CA ALA A 199 28.68 2.73 -6.93
C ALA A 199 29.37 4.08 -6.72
N PRO A 200 30.13 4.28 -5.62
CA PRO A 200 30.80 5.55 -5.39
C PRO A 200 31.74 5.83 -6.54
N GLN A 201 31.45 6.88 -7.31
CA GLN A 201 32.39 7.44 -8.26
C GLN A 201 33.59 7.94 -7.46
N THR A 202 34.74 7.35 -7.73
CA THR A 202 36.03 7.77 -7.19
C THR A 202 36.35 9.17 -7.71
N VAL A 203 36.05 10.19 -6.92
CA VAL A 203 36.66 11.51 -7.07
C VAL A 203 38.01 11.43 -6.36
N GLY A 204 39.09 11.57 -7.15
CA GLY A 204 40.45 11.46 -6.66
C GLY A 204 40.81 12.56 -5.65
N GLY A 205 41.60 12.15 -4.66
CA GLY A 205 42.56 13.01 -3.95
C GLY A 205 42.00 13.86 -2.81
N THR A 206 41.82 13.27 -1.63
CA THR A 206 42.36 13.78 -0.34
C THR A 206 42.03 12.82 0.82
N GLN A 207 42.95 12.74 1.77
CA GLN A 207 43.11 11.74 2.82
C GLN A 207 41.87 11.48 3.70
N PRO A 208 41.44 10.22 3.95
CA PRO A 208 40.30 9.93 4.82
C PRO A 208 40.68 9.94 6.31
N ALA A 209 39.91 10.69 7.10
CA ALA A 209 39.79 10.47 8.55
C ALA A 209 39.12 9.10 8.83
N PRO A 210 39.37 8.45 9.98
CA PRO A 210 38.88 7.11 10.25
C PRO A 210 37.35 7.11 10.43
N ALA A 211 36.63 6.79 9.35
CA ALA A 211 35.21 6.47 9.40
C ALA A 211 35.04 5.09 10.06
N THR A 212 34.23 5.04 11.12
CA THR A 212 33.72 3.81 11.71
C THR A 212 33.07 2.97 10.62
N ARG A 213 33.53 1.71 10.50
CA ARG A 213 33.08 0.73 9.50
C ARG A 213 31.56 0.62 9.49
N GLN A 214 30.93 1.19 8.47
CA GLN A 214 29.59 0.78 8.06
C GLN A 214 29.68 -0.67 7.56
N ALA A 215 28.84 -1.55 8.09
CA ALA A 215 28.67 -2.89 7.55
C ALA A 215 28.06 -2.76 6.15
N GLN A 216 28.89 -2.86 5.11
CA GLN A 216 28.44 -3.07 3.74
C GLN A 216 27.50 -4.27 3.72
N LYS A 217 26.26 -4.07 3.29
CA LYS A 217 25.33 -5.17 2.99
C LYS A 217 26.04 -6.04 1.92
N PRO A 218 26.31 -7.33 2.19
CA PRO A 218 27.07 -8.16 1.27
C PRO A 218 26.33 -8.23 -0.07
N GLN A 219 27.02 -7.96 -1.18
CA GLN A 219 26.46 -8.21 -2.50
C GLN A 219 26.12 -9.70 -2.60
N SER A 220 24.86 -10.03 -2.93
CA SER A 220 24.39 -11.41 -2.93
C SER A 220 25.22 -12.23 -3.92
N ARG A 221 25.93 -13.24 -3.41
CA ARG A 221 26.69 -14.20 -4.23
C ARG A 221 25.78 -15.11 -5.08
N TYR A 222 24.48 -15.08 -4.82
CA TYR A 222 23.46 -15.92 -5.45
C TYR A 222 22.59 -15.12 -6.41
N VAL A 223 22.05 -15.81 -7.42
CA VAL A 223 21.03 -15.29 -8.35
C VAL A 223 19.68 -15.00 -7.68
N PHE A 224 19.46 -15.55 -6.49
CA PHE A 224 18.31 -15.26 -5.65
C PHE A 224 18.74 -14.41 -4.45
N SER A 225 17.90 -13.47 -4.05
CA SER A 225 18.11 -12.67 -2.85
C SER A 225 18.09 -13.56 -1.60
N ASP A 226 18.96 -13.23 -0.65
CA ASP A 226 19.00 -13.80 0.70
C ASP A 226 18.06 -13.07 1.68
N GLU A 227 17.29 -12.08 1.20
CA GLU A 227 16.33 -11.33 1.99
C GLU A 227 15.10 -12.19 2.32
N THR A 228 14.79 -12.30 3.62
CA THR A 228 13.63 -13.05 4.11
C THR A 228 12.34 -12.40 3.64
N ILE A 229 11.45 -13.19 3.05
CA ILE A 229 10.11 -12.74 2.66
C ILE A 229 9.23 -12.61 3.92
N PRO A 230 8.67 -11.43 4.22
CA PRO A 230 7.89 -11.19 5.45
C PRO A 230 6.44 -11.71 5.31
N PHE A 231 6.26 -13.02 5.44
CA PHE A 231 4.94 -13.66 5.36
C PHE A 231 3.99 -13.30 6.51
N ASP A 232 4.54 -12.83 7.63
CA ASP A 232 3.83 -12.35 8.82
C ASP A 232 3.05 -11.05 8.58
N SER A 233 3.47 -10.27 7.58
CA SER A 233 2.83 -9.00 7.21
C SER A 233 1.59 -9.18 6.32
N ILE A 234 1.25 -10.42 5.95
CA ILE A 234 0.08 -10.72 5.13
C ILE A 234 -1.19 -10.62 6.00
N PRO A 235 -2.15 -9.75 5.66
CA PRO A 235 -3.37 -9.60 6.43
C PRO A 235 -4.21 -10.89 6.41
N ARG A 236 -4.71 -11.29 7.58
CA ARG A 236 -5.55 -12.48 7.72
C ARG A 236 -6.98 -12.15 7.26
N ALA A 237 -7.39 -12.80 6.17
CA ALA A 237 -8.72 -12.64 5.62
C ALA A 237 -9.20 -13.94 4.96
N LYS A 238 -10.51 -14.02 4.73
CA LYS A 238 -11.11 -15.03 3.85
C LYS A 238 -11.54 -14.39 2.54
N GLY A 239 -11.80 -15.17 1.50
CA GLY A 239 -12.45 -14.68 0.28
C GLY A 239 -11.66 -14.95 -0.99
N LYS A 240 -12.03 -14.27 -2.07
CA LYS A 240 -11.53 -14.53 -3.42
C LYS A 240 -11.04 -13.25 -4.09
N ILE A 241 -9.81 -13.28 -4.61
CA ILE A 241 -9.26 -12.20 -5.44
C ILE A 241 -9.07 -12.75 -6.85
N VAL A 242 -9.69 -12.11 -7.83
CA VAL A 242 -9.51 -12.43 -9.26
C VAL A 242 -8.68 -11.32 -9.89
N VAL A 243 -7.68 -11.70 -10.67
CA VAL A 243 -6.82 -10.78 -11.43
C VAL A 243 -6.96 -11.11 -12.91
N ASP A 244 -7.19 -10.10 -13.73
CA ASP A 244 -7.28 -10.20 -15.20
C ASP A 244 -6.62 -8.99 -15.86
N ILE A 245 -5.36 -9.14 -16.27
CA ILE A 245 -4.56 -8.06 -16.86
C ILE A 245 -4.08 -8.52 -18.24
N ALA A 246 -4.58 -7.90 -19.30
CA ALA A 246 -4.23 -8.29 -20.66
C ALA A 246 -2.77 -7.96 -21.01
N GLU A 247 -2.23 -6.85 -20.50
CA GLU A 247 -0.80 -6.51 -20.64
C GLU A 247 -0.28 -5.86 -19.35
N LEU A 248 0.65 -6.54 -18.67
CA LEU A 248 1.36 -6.02 -17.51
C LEU A 248 2.77 -5.61 -17.91
N GLY A 249 3.00 -4.30 -18.01
CA GLY A 249 4.31 -3.71 -18.22
C GLY A 249 5.18 -3.87 -16.98
N LEU A 250 6.45 -4.22 -17.17
CA LEU A 250 7.43 -4.33 -16.08
C LEU A 250 8.60 -3.38 -16.36
N PRO A 251 9.14 -2.68 -15.35
CA PRO A 251 10.28 -1.79 -15.57
C PRO A 251 11.50 -2.52 -16.13
N LYS A 252 12.09 -1.97 -17.20
CA LYS A 252 13.29 -2.51 -17.87
C LYS A 252 13.13 -3.96 -18.39
N ARG A 253 11.89 -4.45 -18.49
CA ARG A 253 11.58 -5.83 -18.90
C ARG A 253 10.45 -5.82 -19.92
N LYS A 254 10.41 -6.84 -20.76
CA LYS A 254 9.29 -7.04 -21.68
C LYS A 254 8.01 -7.33 -20.87
N PRO A 255 6.82 -6.92 -21.36
CA PRO A 255 5.57 -7.14 -20.66
C PRO A 255 5.25 -8.63 -20.46
N ILE A 256 4.34 -8.86 -19.52
CA ILE A 256 3.61 -10.12 -19.34
C ILE A 256 2.23 -9.92 -19.98
N GLU A 257 1.83 -10.84 -20.83
CA GLU A 257 0.57 -10.77 -21.56
C GLU A 257 -0.43 -11.76 -20.96
N ASN A 258 -1.73 -11.45 -21.05
CA ASN A 258 -2.83 -12.33 -20.65
C ASN A 258 -2.67 -12.92 -19.24
N LEU A 259 -2.29 -12.08 -18.26
CA LEU A 259 -2.12 -12.47 -16.87
C LEU A 259 -3.50 -12.66 -16.23
N GLN A 260 -3.82 -13.90 -15.90
CA GLN A 260 -5.02 -14.24 -15.15
C GLN A 260 -4.63 -15.02 -13.90
N ALA A 261 -5.18 -14.64 -12.75
CA ALA A 261 -4.96 -15.36 -11.51
C ALA A 261 -6.24 -15.37 -10.67
N THR A 262 -6.43 -16.45 -9.92
CA THR A 262 -7.46 -16.53 -8.89
C THR A 262 -6.80 -16.92 -7.58
N LEU A 263 -6.92 -16.07 -6.57
CA LEU A 263 -6.41 -16.30 -5.23
C LEU A 263 -7.59 -16.57 -4.30
N HIS A 264 -7.53 -17.64 -3.53
CA HIS A 264 -8.46 -17.97 -2.47
C HIS A 264 -7.75 -17.78 -1.13
N LEU A 265 -8.26 -16.85 -0.33
CA LEU A 265 -7.80 -16.56 1.01
C LEU A 265 -8.62 -17.39 2.00
N ASP A 266 -7.95 -18.14 2.87
CA ASP A 266 -8.57 -18.84 4.00
C ASP A 266 -7.75 -18.66 5.27
N GLY A 267 -7.71 -17.42 5.76
CA GLY A 267 -7.06 -17.05 7.01
C GLY A 267 -5.52 -17.13 6.92
N SER A 268 -4.96 -18.29 7.21
CA SER A 268 -3.51 -18.56 7.20
C SER A 268 -3.03 -19.36 5.99
N SER A 269 -3.93 -19.61 5.03
CA SER A 269 -3.60 -20.26 3.76
C SER A 269 -4.09 -19.41 2.59
N ILE A 270 -3.29 -19.41 1.52
CA ILE A 270 -3.59 -18.79 0.24
C ILE A 270 -3.45 -19.87 -0.81
N ASP A 271 -4.57 -20.25 -1.40
CA ASP A 271 -4.61 -21.18 -2.51
C ASP A 271 -4.73 -20.40 -3.82
N ILE A 272 -3.90 -20.73 -4.79
CA ILE A 272 -3.87 -20.09 -6.10
C ILE A 272 -4.03 -21.21 -7.13
N PRO A 273 -5.26 -21.70 -7.36
CA PRO A 273 -5.52 -22.87 -8.17
C PRO A 273 -5.22 -22.67 -9.66
N ASN A 274 -5.19 -21.42 -10.12
CA ASN A 274 -4.83 -21.07 -11.47
C ASN A 274 -4.13 -19.71 -11.54
N ILE A 275 -2.92 -19.71 -12.06
CA ILE A 275 -2.20 -18.54 -12.56
C ILE A 275 -1.79 -18.87 -13.99
N SER A 276 -2.32 -18.12 -14.96
CA SER A 276 -1.93 -18.25 -16.36
C SER A 276 -1.36 -16.94 -16.85
N PHE A 277 -0.29 -17.02 -17.63
CA PHE A 277 0.27 -15.84 -18.29
C PHE A 277 1.03 -16.23 -19.56
N GLN A 278 1.23 -15.25 -20.42
CA GLN A 278 1.98 -15.35 -21.65
C GLN A 278 3.17 -14.40 -21.63
N MET A 279 4.21 -14.81 -22.33
CA MET A 279 5.47 -14.10 -22.34
C MET A 279 6.15 -14.29 -23.70
N GLY A 280 5.94 -13.34 -24.62
CA GLY A 280 6.38 -13.50 -26.01
C GLY A 280 5.68 -14.71 -26.65
N LYS A 281 6.44 -15.73 -27.04
CA LYS A 281 5.87 -16.97 -27.60
C LYS A 281 5.50 -18.01 -26.53
N GLY A 282 5.99 -17.86 -25.30
CA GLY A 282 5.79 -18.82 -24.23
C GLY A 282 4.49 -18.60 -23.46
N SER A 283 3.93 -19.68 -22.92
CA SER A 283 2.77 -19.64 -22.02
C SER A 283 3.00 -20.53 -20.79
N ALA A 284 2.51 -20.10 -19.63
CA ALA A 284 2.69 -20.79 -18.36
C ALA A 284 1.36 -20.89 -17.64
N ASN A 285 1.07 -22.08 -17.11
CA ASN A 285 -0.07 -22.35 -16.22
C ASN A 285 0.49 -22.93 -14.92
N LEU A 286 0.30 -22.21 -13.83
CA LEU A 286 0.84 -22.53 -12.53
C LEU A 286 -0.30 -22.67 -11.52
N GLN A 287 -0.08 -23.54 -10.53
CA GLN A 287 -0.87 -23.65 -9.33
C GLN A 287 0.07 -23.45 -8.15
N MET A 288 -0.34 -22.66 -7.18
CA MET A 288 0.45 -22.39 -5.99
C MET A 288 -0.42 -22.54 -4.76
N ASN A 289 0.15 -23.05 -3.68
CA ASN A 289 -0.48 -23.09 -2.38
C ASN A 289 0.54 -22.61 -1.35
N LEU A 290 0.18 -21.57 -0.62
CA LEU A 290 0.96 -21.05 0.49
C LEU A 290 0.16 -21.28 1.77
N SER A 291 0.67 -22.11 2.67
CA SER A 291 0.00 -22.45 3.93
C SER A 291 0.88 -22.13 5.13
N LYS A 292 0.26 -22.07 6.32
CA LYS A 292 0.92 -21.80 7.60
C LYS A 292 1.66 -20.45 7.62
N THR A 293 1.11 -19.42 6.95
CA THR A 293 1.68 -18.06 6.91
C THR A 293 1.81 -17.41 8.28
N ASN A 294 1.10 -17.94 9.28
CA ASN A 294 1.13 -17.52 10.67
C ASN A 294 2.20 -18.21 11.52
N THR A 295 3.05 -19.06 10.93
CA THR A 295 4.10 -19.80 11.64
C THR A 295 5.48 -19.35 11.18
N VAL A 296 6.50 -19.68 11.96
CA VAL A 296 7.91 -19.44 11.60
C VAL A 296 8.35 -20.22 10.36
N ASN A 297 7.58 -21.24 9.93
CA ASN A 297 7.89 -22.10 8.79
C ASN A 297 6.69 -22.16 7.82
N PRO A 298 6.45 -21.12 7.03
CA PRO A 298 5.44 -21.16 5.98
C PRO A 298 5.80 -22.23 4.93
N MET A 299 4.78 -22.88 4.39
CA MET A 299 4.95 -23.91 3.37
C MET A 299 4.44 -23.40 2.04
N LEU A 300 5.32 -23.30 1.05
CA LEU A 300 4.98 -22.99 -0.34
C LEU A 300 5.06 -24.25 -1.19
N MET A 301 3.98 -24.58 -1.86
CA MET A 301 3.93 -25.60 -2.91
C MET A 301 3.61 -24.91 -4.22
N ALA A 302 4.34 -25.26 -5.27
CA ALA A 302 4.09 -24.78 -6.62
C ALA A 302 4.22 -25.95 -7.59
N LYS A 303 3.32 -26.01 -8.56
CA LYS A 303 3.39 -26.93 -9.69
C LYS A 303 2.89 -26.19 -10.92
N GLY A 304 3.33 -26.60 -12.10
CA GLY A 304 2.88 -25.93 -13.30
C GLY A 304 3.51 -26.50 -14.55
N VAL A 305 2.97 -26.07 -15.68
CA VAL A 305 3.45 -26.47 -16.99
C VAL A 305 3.73 -25.20 -17.79
N THR A 306 4.87 -25.22 -18.47
CA THR A 306 5.26 -24.20 -19.43
C THR A 306 5.25 -24.78 -20.83
N LYS A 307 4.87 -23.96 -21.80
CA LYS A 307 4.95 -24.28 -23.22
C LYS A 307 5.71 -23.17 -23.93
N ASP A 308 6.62 -23.54 -24.84
CA ASP A 308 7.39 -22.61 -25.68
C ASP A 308 8.20 -21.58 -24.88
N PHE A 309 8.55 -21.92 -23.63
CA PHE A 309 9.50 -21.17 -22.81
C PHE A 309 10.91 -21.69 -23.08
N THR A 310 11.78 -20.86 -23.64
CA THR A 310 13.20 -21.18 -23.78
C THR A 310 14.00 -20.52 -22.65
N LEU A 311 15.05 -21.20 -22.19
CA LEU A 311 15.96 -20.65 -21.19
C LEU A 311 16.61 -19.33 -21.68
N GLU A 312 16.91 -19.26 -22.97
CA GLU A 312 17.37 -18.04 -23.64
C GLU A 312 16.40 -16.87 -23.46
N ASN A 313 15.10 -17.09 -23.72
CA ASN A 313 14.08 -16.05 -23.58
C ASN A 313 13.91 -15.56 -22.13
N LEU A 314 14.14 -16.44 -21.15
CA LEU A 314 14.13 -16.08 -19.72
C LEU A 314 15.38 -15.30 -19.32
N LEU A 315 16.58 -15.75 -19.72
CA LEU A 315 17.82 -15.08 -19.35
C LEU A 315 18.02 -13.74 -20.04
N ALA A 316 17.68 -13.63 -21.33
CA ALA A 316 17.73 -12.36 -22.06
C ALA A 316 16.82 -11.28 -21.45
N ARG A 317 15.85 -11.66 -20.60
CA ARG A 317 14.99 -10.73 -19.85
C ARG A 317 15.56 -10.33 -18.49
N LEU A 318 16.36 -11.19 -17.85
CA LEU A 318 17.04 -10.87 -16.59
C LEU A 318 18.26 -9.99 -16.84
N ASP A 319 19.03 -10.35 -17.87
CA ASP A 319 20.19 -9.62 -18.34
C ASP A 319 20.20 -9.62 -19.88
N PRO A 320 19.92 -8.48 -20.53
CA PRO A 320 19.96 -8.35 -21.99
C PRO A 320 21.34 -8.68 -22.60
N SER A 321 22.41 -8.69 -21.80
CA SER A 321 23.77 -9.04 -22.25
C SER A 321 24.07 -10.54 -22.13
N SER A 322 23.15 -11.34 -21.59
CA SER A 322 23.29 -12.78 -21.45
C SER A 322 23.34 -13.48 -22.81
N LYS A 323 24.43 -14.19 -23.08
CA LYS A 323 24.64 -14.99 -24.30
C LYS A 323 24.36 -16.48 -24.03
N VAL A 324 23.16 -16.80 -23.57
CA VAL A 324 22.74 -18.18 -23.31
C VAL A 324 21.74 -18.60 -24.39
N SER A 325 22.08 -19.65 -25.13
CA SER A 325 21.22 -20.31 -26.11
C SER A 325 20.80 -21.67 -25.57
N GLY A 326 19.50 -22.01 -25.64
CA GLY A 326 18.98 -23.26 -25.12
C GLY A 326 17.61 -23.62 -25.70
N GLY A 327 17.28 -24.92 -25.71
CA GLY A 327 16.00 -25.44 -26.19
C GLY A 327 14.82 -25.21 -25.23
N ASP A 328 13.67 -25.79 -25.57
CA ASP A 328 12.44 -25.64 -24.78
C ASP A 328 12.59 -26.21 -23.37
N MET A 329 12.17 -25.43 -22.38
CA MET A 329 12.18 -25.81 -20.98
C MET A 329 10.86 -26.51 -20.64
N LYS A 330 10.96 -27.77 -20.20
CA LYS A 330 9.88 -28.48 -19.53
C LYS A 330 10.11 -28.39 -18.03
N LEU A 331 9.24 -27.64 -17.34
CA LEU A 331 9.11 -27.75 -15.89
C LEU A 331 8.09 -28.88 -15.62
N ALA A 332 8.53 -29.91 -14.89
CA ALA A 332 7.71 -31.04 -14.43
C ALA A 332 7.62 -31.01 -12.92
#